data_AF-A0A918BWW7-F1
#
_entry.id   AF-A0A918BWW7-F1
#
_cell.length_a   1.000
_cell.length_b   1.000
_cell.length_c   1.000
_cell.angle_alpha   90.00
_cell.angle_beta   90.00
_cell.angle_gamma   90.00
#
_symmetry.space_group_name_H-M   'P 1'
#
loop_
_entity.id
_entity.type
_entity.pdbx_description
1 polymer ?
#
loop_
_entity_poly.entity_id
_entity_poly.type
_entity_poly.pdbx_seq_one_letter_code
_entity_poly.pdbx_strand_id
1 'polypeptide(L)' 'MDQGTTVRTHEDHETGDAAAAVRQARFGRLPEPVRPQDMVEERPATDPDPARDAYNPDEWLVRYCL' A
#
# COMPACT_ATOMS: atom_id res chain seq x y z
N MET A 1 51.13 -20.37 3.74
CA MET A 1 51.58 -18.96 3.64
C MET A 1 50.83 -18.41 2.44
N ASP A 2 49.56 -18.08 2.63
CA ASP A 2 49.03 -16.76 3.01
C ASP A 2 49.03 -15.77 1.84
N GLN A 3 47.87 -15.63 1.22
CA GLN A 3 47.41 -14.44 0.52
C GLN A 3 45.90 -14.40 0.77
N GLY A 4 45.51 -13.85 1.93
CA GLY A 4 44.12 -13.54 2.22
C GLY A 4 43.55 -12.65 1.13
N THR A 5 42.53 -13.14 0.44
CA THR A 5 41.68 -12.36 -0.47
C THR A 5 40.99 -11.27 0.35
N THR A 6 41.63 -10.11 0.49
CA THR A 6 40.98 -8.91 0.98
C THR A 6 40.02 -8.46 -0.10
N VAL A 7 38.73 -8.72 0.13
CA VAL A 7 37.62 -8.17 -0.65
C VAL A 7 37.86 -6.66 -0.82
N ARG A 8 37.83 -6.16 -2.08
CA ARG A 8 37.89 -4.73 -2.41
C ARG A 8 36.61 -4.02 -1.96
N THR A 9 36.31 -3.97 -0.67
CA THR A 9 35.13 -3.30 -0.14
C THR A 9 35.27 -1.79 -0.10
N HIS A 10 36.49 -1.26 -0.14
CA HIS A 10 36.73 0.18 0.05
C HIS A 10 36.52 1.00 -1.23
N GLU A 11 37.09 0.57 -2.36
CA GLU A 11 36.99 1.28 -3.65
C GLU A 11 35.55 1.24 -4.23
N ASP A 12 34.85 0.12 -4.02
CA ASP A 12 33.45 -0.05 -4.42
C ASP A 12 32.51 0.85 -3.60
N HIS A 13 32.84 1.11 -2.32
CA HIS A 13 32.07 2.00 -1.45
C HIS A 13 32.22 3.46 -1.87
N GLU A 14 33.44 3.92 -2.15
CA GLU A 14 33.70 5.29 -2.60
C GLU A 14 33.02 5.61 -3.94
N THR A 15 33.06 4.66 -4.88
CA THR A 15 32.35 4.78 -6.17
C THR A 15 30.84 4.76 -5.98
N GLY A 16 30.33 3.92 -5.08
CA GLY A 16 28.92 3.86 -4.70
C GLY A 16 28.39 5.16 -4.08
N ASP A 17 29.20 5.79 -3.22
CA ASP A 17 28.89 7.06 -2.56
C ASP A 17 28.84 8.24 -3.55
N ALA A 18 29.78 8.30 -4.49
CA ALA A 18 29.77 9.31 -5.56
C ALA A 18 28.52 9.19 -6.44
N ALA A 19 28.15 7.96 -6.84
CA ALA A 19 26.93 7.70 -7.59
C ALA A 19 25.67 8.02 -6.78
N ALA A 20 25.69 7.80 -5.46
CA ALA A 20 24.61 8.18 -4.54
C ALA A 20 24.44 9.69 -4.43
N ALA A 21 25.53 10.46 -4.33
CA ALA A 21 25.51 11.91 -4.30
C ALA A 21 24.92 12.51 -5.59
N VAL A 22 25.31 11.99 -6.76
CA VAL A 22 24.72 12.40 -8.05
C VAL A 22 23.22 12.10 -8.09
N ARG A 23 22.78 10.94 -7.59
CA ARG A 23 21.34 10.61 -7.49
C ARG A 23 20.61 11.56 -6.53
N GLN A 24 21.18 11.84 -5.36
CA GLN A 24 20.61 12.75 -4.37
C GLN A 24 20.47 14.17 -4.92
N ALA A 25 21.45 14.67 -5.68
CA ALA A 25 21.36 15.97 -6.33
C ALA A 25 20.30 16.02 -7.44
N ARG A 26 20.09 14.90 -8.16
CA ARG A 26 19.08 14.79 -9.22
C ARG A 26 17.66 14.63 -8.71
N PHE A 27 17.46 13.86 -7.64
CA PHE A 27 16.14 13.42 -7.15
C PHE A 27 15.74 14.05 -5.81
N GLY A 28 16.66 14.73 -5.12
CA GLY A 28 16.41 15.30 -3.80
C GLY A 28 16.19 14.24 -2.73
N ARG A 29 15.47 14.62 -1.67
CA ARG A 29 15.11 13.72 -0.56
C ARG A 29 13.72 13.12 -0.80
N LEU A 30 13.54 11.86 -0.40
CA LEU A 30 12.22 11.24 -0.35
C LEU A 30 11.30 12.02 0.61
N PRO A 31 10.03 12.28 0.24
CA PRO A 31 9.03 12.79 1.16
C PRO A 31 8.81 11.87 2.36
N GLU A 32 8.08 12.37 3.36
CA GLU A 32 7.65 11.53 4.48
C GLU A 32 6.78 10.37 3.98
N PRO A 33 7.03 9.12 4.42
CA PRO A 33 6.21 7.98 4.02
C PRO A 33 4.74 8.17 4.39
N VAL A 34 3.85 7.86 3.44
CA VAL A 34 2.41 7.83 3.68
C VAL A 34 2.09 6.58 4.50
N ARG A 35 1.19 6.70 5.48
CA ARG A 35 0.76 5.54 6.26
C ARG A 35 0.01 4.57 5.35
N PRO A 36 0.20 3.24 5.50
CA PRO A 36 -0.49 2.26 4.65
C PRO A 36 -2.02 2.41 4.67
N GLN A 37 -2.60 2.87 5.78
CA GLN A 37 -4.04 3.09 5.91
C GLN A 37 -4.54 4.23 5.01
N ASP A 38 -3.70 5.24 4.77
CA ASP A 38 -4.06 6.40 3.95
C ASP A 38 -3.84 6.11 2.45
N MET A 39 -3.29 4.94 2.10
CA MET A 39 -3.06 4.50 0.72
C MET A 39 -4.25 3.71 0.13
N VAL A 40 -5.26 3.38 0.94
CA VAL A 40 -6.38 2.51 0.56
C VAL A 40 -7.72 3.19 0.83
N GLU A 41 -8.71 2.91 -0.03
CA GLU A 41 -10.09 3.36 0.14
C GLU A 41 -11.04 2.17 -0.03
N GLU A 42 -12.05 2.06 0.82
CA GLU A 42 -13.10 1.04 0.70
C GLU A 42 -14.21 1.52 -0.24
N ARG A 43 -14.49 0.73 -1.28
CA ARG A 43 -15.59 0.98 -2.21
C ARG A 43 -16.45 -0.28 -2.39
N PRO A 44 -17.80 -0.17 -2.32
CA PRO A 44 -18.67 -1.29 -2.64
C PRO A 44 -18.37 -1.85 -4.04
N ALA A 45 -18.37 -3.18 -4.16
CA ALA A 45 -18.15 -3.84 -5.44
C ALA A 45 -19.34 -3.68 -6.40
N THR A 46 -20.54 -3.53 -5.85
CA THR A 46 -21.80 -3.30 -6.57
C THR A 46 -22.59 -2.22 -5.86
N ASP A 47 -23.53 -1.60 -6.58
CA ASP A 47 -24.51 -0.72 -5.96
C ASP A 47 -25.29 -1.47 -4.86
N PRO A 48 -25.60 -0.82 -3.72
CA PRO A 48 -26.43 -1.40 -2.68
C PRO A 48 -27.80 -1.81 -3.24
N ASP A 49 -28.21 -3.05 -3.00
CA ASP A 49 -29.52 -3.54 -3.41
C ASP A 49 -30.62 -2.88 -2.54
N PRO A 50 -31.53 -2.07 -3.12
CA PRO A 50 -32.59 -1.42 -2.37
C PRO A 50 -33.60 -2.40 -1.76
N ALA A 51 -33.75 -3.60 -2.32
CA ALA A 51 -34.66 -4.61 -1.79
C ALA A 51 -34.14 -5.27 -0.50
N ARG A 52 -32.82 -5.19 -0.25
CA ARG A 52 -32.18 -5.78 0.93
C ARG A 52 -32.74 -5.20 2.24
N ASP A 53 -33.08 -3.92 2.23
CA ASP A 53 -33.60 -3.22 3.42
C ASP A 53 -35.13 -3.03 3.36
N ALA A 54 -35.81 -3.57 2.35
CA ALA A 54 -37.25 -3.40 2.12
C ALA A 54 -38.12 -4.45 2.84
N TYR A 55 -37.57 -5.20 3.80
CA TYR A 55 -38.33 -6.20 4.54
C TYR A 55 -39.41 -5.54 5.41
N ASN A 56 -40.67 -5.90 5.16
CA ASN A 56 -41.80 -5.47 5.97
C ASN A 56 -42.40 -6.66 6.75
N PRO A 57 -42.25 -6.71 8.09
CA PRO A 57 -42.80 -7.77 8.91
C PRO A 57 -44.33 -7.74 9.01
N ASP A 58 -45.05 -6.75 8.49
CA ASP A 58 -46.52 -6.74 8.55
C ASP A 58 -47.16 -7.37 7.30
N GLU A 59 -46.38 -7.63 6.24
CA GLU A 59 -46.92 -8.23 5.01
C GLU A 59 -47.51 -9.63 5.21
N TRP A 60 -46.96 -10.44 6.13
CA TRP A 60 -47.48 -11.78 6.38
C TRP A 60 -48.85 -11.74 7.08
N LEU A 61 -49.08 -10.74 7.94
CA LEU A 61 -50.37 -10.54 8.63
C LEU A 61 -51.47 -10.24 7.62
N VAL A 62 -51.21 -9.35 6.66
CA VAL A 62 -52.19 -8.97 5.64
C VAL A 62 -52.50 -10.14 4.69
N ARG A 63 -51.49 -10.95 4.34
CA ARG A 63 -51.64 -12.00 3.33
C ARG A 63 -52.21 -13.32 3.85
N TYR A 64 -52.08 -13.61 5.16
CA TYR A 64 -52.45 -14.92 5.71
C TYR A 64 -53.38 -14.87 6.93
N CYS A 65 -53.63 -13.71 7.52
CA CYS A 65 -54.41 -13.59 8.75
C CYS A 65 -55.72 -12.77 8.60
N LEU A 66 -56.05 -12.31 7.40
CA LEU A 66 -57.32 -11.64 7.05
C LEU A 66 -58.21 -12.53 6.18
#